data_AF-A0A920ITS3-F1
#
_entry.id   AF-A0A920ITS3-F1
#
_cell.length_a   1.000
_cell.length_b   1.000
_cell.length_c   1.000
_cell.angle_alpha   90.00
_cell.angle_beta   90.00
_cell.angle_gamma   90.00
#
_symmetry.space_group_name_H-M   'P 1'
#
loop_
_entity.id
_entity.type
_entity.pdbx_description
1 polymer ?
#
loop_
_entity_poly.entity_id
_entity_poly.type
_entity_poly.pdbx_seq_one_letter_code
_entity_poly.pdbx_strand_id
1 'polypeptide(L)'
;MPVIRGAQNLSILLQIEKEILSKSEKARDGSLSIEEMQGGTFTISNGGIFGSLLSTPILNSPQTGILGMHKIQDRPIAVDGEVVIRPMMYLALSYDHRLLDGKEAVTFFTNNQRIIRNS
;
A
#
# COMPACT_ATOMS: atom_id res chain seq x y z
N MET A 1 -3.22 -13.62 -1.73
CA MET A 1 -3.42 -12.28 -1.15
C MET A 1 -4.91 -11.99 -1.18
N PRO A 2 -5.57 -11.70 -0.05
CA PRO A 2 -7.00 -11.41 -0.04
C PRO A 2 -7.32 -10.18 -0.89
N VAL A 3 -8.43 -10.23 -1.64
CA VAL A 3 -8.84 -9.18 -2.58
C VAL A 3 -10.09 -8.48 -2.08
N ILE A 4 -10.03 -7.16 -1.92
CA ILE A 4 -11.20 -6.31 -1.68
C ILE A 4 -11.74 -5.87 -3.05
N ARG A 5 -12.97 -6.28 -3.38
CA ARG A 5 -13.59 -5.99 -4.69
C ARG A 5 -14.38 -4.69 -4.63
N GLY A 6 -14.35 -3.92 -5.71
CA GLY A 6 -15.13 -2.70 -5.82
C GLY A 6 -14.73 -1.61 -4.81
N ALA A 7 -13.46 -1.59 -4.38
CA ALA A 7 -12.97 -0.70 -3.34
C ALA A 7 -13.26 0.79 -3.61
N GLN A 8 -13.36 1.20 -4.89
CA GLN A 8 -13.72 2.56 -5.30
C GLN A 8 -15.13 3.00 -4.90
N ASN A 9 -16.02 2.04 -4.61
CA ASN A 9 -17.41 2.30 -4.21
C ASN A 9 -17.61 2.19 -2.69
N LEU A 10 -16.54 1.89 -1.95
CA LEU A 10 -16.60 1.65 -0.51
C LEU A 10 -16.18 2.90 0.27
N SER A 11 -16.87 3.19 1.36
CA SER A 11 -16.43 4.19 2.32
C SER A 11 -15.23 3.69 3.11
N ILE A 12 -14.22 4.55 3.27
CA ILE A 12 -12.97 4.20 3.97
C ILE A 12 -13.24 3.82 5.43
N LEU A 13 -13.97 4.68 6.15
CA LEU A 13 -14.15 4.60 7.61
C LEU A 13 -15.06 3.47 8.10
N LEU A 14 -15.77 2.76 7.21
CA LEU A 14 -16.75 1.73 7.63
C LEU A 14 -16.61 0.45 6.82
N GLN A 15 -16.58 0.57 5.50
CA GLN A 15 -16.68 -0.61 4.64
C GLN A 15 -15.31 -1.21 4.35
N ILE A 16 -14.31 -0.39 4.02
CA ILE A 16 -12.96 -0.88 3.73
C ILE A 16 -12.33 -1.51 4.98
N GLU A 17 -12.40 -0.84 6.13
CA GLU A 17 -11.86 -1.36 7.38
C GLU A 17 -12.49 -2.71 7.77
N LYS A 18 -13.82 -2.82 7.69
CA LYS A 18 -14.54 -4.05 7.99
C LYS A 18 -14.15 -5.20 7.05
N GLU A 19 -13.99 -4.93 5.75
CA GLU A 19 -13.53 -5.91 4.77
C GLU A 19 -12.09 -6.37 5.05
N ILE A 20 -11.19 -5.44 5.40
CA ILE A 20 -9.81 -5.77 5.79
C ILE A 20 -9.81 -6.68 7.01
N LEU A 21 -10.54 -6.32 8.06
CA LEU A 21 -10.62 -7.11 9.29
C LEU A 21 -11.16 -8.52 9.02
N SER A 22 -12.31 -8.63 8.35
CA SER A 22 -12.93 -9.93 8.05
C SER A 22 -12.01 -10.83 7.22
N LYS A 23 -11.35 -10.28 6.19
CA LYS A 23 -10.40 -11.05 5.36
C LYS A 23 -9.14 -11.41 6.12
N SER A 24 -8.68 -10.56 7.04
CA SER A 24 -7.50 -10.83 7.88
C SER A 24 -7.77 -11.95 8.88
N GLU A 25 -8.96 -11.99 9.48
CA GLU A 25 -9.42 -13.06 10.36
C GLU A 25 -9.49 -14.39 9.61
N LYS A 26 -10.17 -14.44 8.46
CA LYS A 26 -10.19 -15.63 7.60
C LYS A 26 -8.80 -16.09 7.17
N ALA A 27 -7.90 -15.15 6.88
CA ALA A 27 -6.52 -15.47 6.53
C ALA A 27 -5.79 -16.15 7.68
N ARG A 28 -5.99 -15.65 8.90
CA ARG A 28 -5.39 -16.19 10.12
C ARG A 28 -5.95 -17.58 10.46
N ASP A 29 -7.24 -17.77 10.23
CA ASP A 29 -7.95 -19.02 10.51
C ASP A 29 -7.81 -20.05 9.38
N GLY A 30 -7.16 -19.68 8.26
CA GLY A 30 -6.97 -20.55 7.10
C GLY A 30 -8.25 -20.84 6.30
N SER A 31 -9.30 -20.05 6.50
CA SER A 31 -10.64 -20.25 5.92
C SER A 31 -10.93 -19.38 4.69
N LEU A 32 -9.92 -18.70 4.16
CA LEU A 32 -10.02 -17.93 2.91
C LEU A 32 -10.34 -18.84 1.71
N SER A 33 -11.36 -18.46 0.95
CA SER A 33 -11.64 -19.15 -0.31
C SER A 33 -10.64 -18.74 -1.41
N ILE A 34 -10.47 -19.60 -2.41
CA ILE A 34 -9.65 -19.30 -3.59
C ILE A 34 -10.21 -18.07 -4.33
N GLU A 35 -11.54 -17.93 -4.42
CA GLU A 35 -12.15 -16.77 -5.08
C GLU A 35 -11.83 -15.45 -4.35
N GLU A 36 -11.64 -15.49 -3.03
CA GLU A 36 -11.25 -14.32 -2.23
C GLU A 36 -9.79 -13.92 -2.44
N MET A 37 -8.96 -14.78 -3.04
CA MET A 37 -7.53 -14.54 -3.27
C MET A 37 -7.19 -14.16 -4.72
N GLN A 38 -8.18 -14.17 -5.62
CA GLN A 38 -7.99 -14.00 -7.06
C GLN A 38 -8.61 -12.72 -7.63
N GLY A 39 -8.11 -12.26 -8.77
CA GLY A 39 -8.69 -11.13 -9.52
C GLY A 39 -8.45 -9.76 -8.90
N GLY A 40 -7.37 -9.59 -8.14
CA GLY A 40 -6.89 -8.27 -7.73
C GLY A 40 -6.29 -7.51 -8.91
N THR A 41 -6.38 -6.18 -8.88
CA THR A 41 -5.82 -5.28 -9.91
C THR A 41 -4.57 -4.56 -9.43
N PHE A 42 -4.49 -4.29 -8.12
CA PHE A 42 -3.41 -3.60 -7.44
C PHE A 42 -3.20 -4.23 -6.06
N THR A 43 -1.95 -4.33 -5.60
CA THR A 43 -1.62 -4.86 -4.28
C THR A 43 -1.06 -3.77 -3.37
N ILE A 44 -1.46 -3.78 -2.10
CA ILE A 44 -0.78 -3.06 -1.03
C ILE A 44 -0.10 -4.11 -0.16
N SER A 45 1.19 -3.91 0.13
CA SER A 45 1.97 -4.80 0.99
C SER A 45 2.60 -3.98 2.11
N ASN A 46 2.31 -4.33 3.36
CA ASN A 46 2.91 -3.68 4.52
C ASN A 46 4.05 -4.54 5.08
N GLY A 47 5.26 -4.32 4.58
CA GLY A 47 6.48 -4.93 5.11
C GLY A 47 7.00 -4.25 6.38
N GLY A 48 6.43 -3.10 6.75
CA GLY A 48 6.79 -2.35 7.95
C GLY A 48 6.53 -3.11 9.25
N ILE A 49 5.55 -4.03 9.26
CA ILE A 49 5.27 -4.90 10.40
C ILE A 49 6.46 -5.81 10.75
N PHE A 50 7.30 -6.14 9.75
CA PHE A 50 8.51 -6.96 9.92
C PHE A 50 9.78 -6.12 10.12
N GLY A 51 9.64 -4.79 10.25
CA GLY A 51 10.78 -3.88 10.45
C GLY A 51 11.54 -3.53 9.18
N SER A 52 11.02 -3.86 7.99
CA SER A 52 11.65 -3.47 6.73
C SER A 52 11.68 -1.94 6.61
N LEU A 53 12.86 -1.40 6.33
CA LEU A 53 13.09 0.03 6.10
C LEU A 53 12.82 0.42 4.65
N LEU A 54 13.22 -0.44 3.71
CA LEU A 54 13.06 -0.25 2.28
C LEU A 54 13.20 -1.62 1.60
N SER A 55 12.22 -1.98 0.77
CA SER A 55 12.27 -3.16 -0.09
C SER A 55 11.61 -2.84 -1.43
N THR A 56 11.99 -3.61 -2.46
CA THR A 56 11.37 -3.57 -3.78
C THR A 56 10.26 -4.61 -3.81
N PRO A 57 8.98 -4.22 -3.67
CA PRO A 57 7.88 -5.17 -3.70
C PRO A 57 7.80 -5.87 -5.07
N ILE A 58 7.67 -7.19 -5.06
CA ILE A 58 7.59 -7.98 -6.28
C ILE A 58 6.15 -7.95 -6.81
N LEU A 59 6.00 -7.59 -8.09
CA LEU A 59 4.71 -7.55 -8.76
C LEU A 59 4.18 -8.97 -9.01
N ASN A 60 2.96 -9.23 -8.58
CA ASN A 60 2.26 -10.48 -8.89
C ASN A 60 1.44 -10.30 -10.17
N SER A 61 1.89 -10.88 -11.28
CA SER A 61 1.10 -10.89 -12.53
C SER A 61 -0.25 -11.59 -12.31
N PRO A 62 -1.36 -11.11 -12.90
CA PRO A 62 -1.49 -10.06 -13.92
C PRO A 62 -1.73 -8.63 -13.39
N GLN A 63 -1.35 -8.32 -12.14
CA GLN A 63 -1.59 -6.99 -11.58
C GLN A 63 -0.73 -5.90 -12.21
N THR A 64 -1.22 -4.66 -12.20
CA THR A 64 -0.56 -3.53 -12.85
C THR A 64 0.46 -2.83 -11.96
N GLY A 65 0.30 -2.93 -10.63
CA GLY A 65 1.21 -2.34 -9.66
C GLY A 65 1.08 -2.87 -8.24
N ILE A 66 2.10 -2.61 -7.44
CA ILE A 66 2.17 -2.93 -6.02
C ILE A 66 2.79 -1.76 -5.24
N LEU A 67 2.10 -1.33 -4.17
CA LEU A 67 2.59 -0.33 -3.21
C LEU A 67 3.09 -1.01 -1.94
N GLY A 68 4.39 -0.91 -1.70
CA GLY A 68 5.06 -1.34 -0.48
C GLY A 68 5.07 -0.24 0.57
N MET A 69 4.53 -0.54 1.75
CA MET A 69 4.58 0.29 2.96
C MET A 69 5.62 -0.28 3.93
N HIS A 70 6.45 0.60 4.49
CA HIS A 70 7.55 0.26 5.38
C HIS A 70 7.33 0.76 6.81
N LYS A 71 8.27 0.46 7.70
CA LYS A 71 8.16 0.83 9.11
C LYS A 71 8.04 2.36 9.25
N ILE A 72 7.01 2.80 9.98
CA ILE A 72 6.92 4.17 10.49
C ILE A 72 7.92 4.30 11.64
N GLN A 73 8.80 5.29 11.55
CA GLN A 73 9.75 5.60 12.61
C GLN A 73 10.09 7.09 12.63
N ASP A 74 10.52 7.58 13.78
CA ASP A 74 10.97 8.96 13.91
C ASP A 74 12.27 9.18 13.14
N ARG A 75 12.28 10.22 12.30
CA ARG A 75 13.43 10.63 11.51
C ARG A 75 13.64 12.14 11.62
N PRO A 76 14.89 12.61 11.66
CA PRO A 76 15.20 14.02 11.49
C PRO A 76 14.94 14.43 10.03
N ILE A 77 14.17 15.49 9.83
CA ILE A 77 13.90 16.09 8.52
C ILE A 77 14.08 17.61 8.60
N ALA A 78 14.46 18.22 7.48
CA ALA A 78 14.49 19.68 7.37
C ALA A 78 13.08 20.20 7.00
N VAL A 79 12.54 21.11 7.80
CA VAL A 79 11.30 21.84 7.52
C VAL A 79 11.58 23.32 7.74
N ASP A 80 11.39 24.13 6.70
CA ASP A 80 11.63 25.59 6.73
C ASP A 80 13.03 25.99 7.22
N GLY A 81 14.04 25.16 6.91
CA GLY A 81 15.43 25.39 7.30
C GLY A 81 15.84 24.82 8.66
N GLU A 82 14.88 24.34 9.46
CA GLU A 82 15.11 23.77 10.78
C GLU A 82 15.06 22.24 10.77
N VAL A 83 15.90 21.59 11.57
CA VAL A 83 15.85 20.13 11.75
C VAL A 83 14.81 19.78 12.80
N VAL A 84 13.76 19.06 12.39
CA VAL A 84 12.69 18.59 13.26
C VAL A 84 12.56 17.08 13.17
N ILE A 85 12.19 16.44 14.29
CA ILE A 85 11.85 15.02 14.31
C ILE A 85 10.39 14.85 13.86
N ARG A 86 10.15 13.93 12.93
CA ARG A 86 8.80 13.55 12.48
C ARG A 86 8.68 12.03 12.29
N PRO A 87 7.49 11.45 12.50
CA PRO A 87 7.21 10.07 12.12
C PRO A 87 7.20 9.97 10.60
N MET A 88 8.07 9.12 10.04
CA MET A 88 8.27 8.97 8.60
C MET A 88 8.17 7.50 8.19
N MET A 89 7.63 7.26 6.99
CA MET A 89 7.57 5.95 6.34
C MET A 89 8.08 6.05 4.91
N TYR A 90 8.83 5.05 4.47
CA TYR A 90 9.18 4.87 3.07
C TYR A 90 8.06 4.14 2.33
N LEU A 91 7.67 4.69 1.19
CA LEU A 91 6.77 4.03 0.25
C LEU A 91 7.58 3.58 -0.97
N ALA A 92 7.28 2.40 -1.50
CA ALA A 92 7.89 1.89 -2.72
C ALA A 92 6.80 1.46 -3.69
N LEU A 93 6.80 1.99 -4.92
CA LEU A 93 5.87 1.57 -5.96
C LEU A 93 6.63 0.74 -7.00
N SER A 94 6.18 -0.48 -7.24
CA SER A 94 6.62 -1.29 -8.37
C SER A 94 5.45 -1.48 -9.33
N TYR A 95 5.71 -1.36 -10.61
CA TYR A 95 4.69 -1.37 -11.66
C TYR A 95 5.25 -1.98 -12.94
N ASP A 96 4.36 -2.46 -13.80
CA ASP A 96 4.74 -3.00 -15.10
C ASP A 96 4.92 -1.86 -16.11
N HIS A 97 6.17 -1.56 -16.46
CA HIS A 97 6.52 -0.55 -17.47
C HIS A 97 5.98 -0.83 -18.87
N ARG A 98 5.55 -2.06 -19.16
CA ARG A 98 4.90 -2.39 -20.43
C ARG A 98 3.48 -1.82 -20.51
N LEU A 99 2.87 -1.55 -19.34
CA LEU A 99 1.48 -1.09 -19.21
C LEU A 99 1.38 0.37 -18.79
N LEU A 100 2.36 0.88 -18.02
CA LEU A 100 2.34 2.23 -17.45
C LEU A 100 3.63 2.97 -17.77
N ASP A 101 3.50 4.23 -18.17
CA ASP A 101 4.65 5.11 -18.37
C ASP A 101 5.21 5.62 -17.03
N GLY A 102 6.50 5.93 -17.02
CA GLY A 102 7.20 6.42 -15.82
C GLY A 102 6.59 7.73 -15.28
N LYS A 103 6.10 8.62 -16.15
CA LYS A 103 5.44 9.86 -15.73
C LYS A 103 4.14 9.59 -14.98
N GLU A 104 3.31 8.67 -15.47
CA GLU A 104 2.04 8.32 -14.85
C GLU A 104 2.24 7.67 -13.49
N ALA A 105 3.20 6.74 -13.40
CA ALA A 105 3.55 6.06 -12.16
C ALA A 105 4.08 7.03 -11.09
N VAL A 106 4.97 7.97 -11.47
CA VAL A 106 5.49 9.00 -10.56
C VAL A 106 4.37 9.93 -10.10
N THR A 107 3.51 10.37 -11.01
CA THR A 107 2.38 11.25 -10.67
C THR A 107 1.43 10.57 -9.68
N PHE A 108 1.09 9.30 -9.93
CA PHE A 108 0.31 8.48 -9.00
C PHE A 108 0.99 8.38 -7.63
N PHE A 109 2.28 8.06 -7.60
CA PHE A 109 3.04 7.91 -6.36
C PHE A 109 3.08 9.20 -5.52
N THR A 110 3.43 10.32 -6.13
CA THR A 110 3.50 11.63 -5.45
C THR A 110 2.13 12.08 -4.93
N ASN A 111 1.05 11.82 -5.67
CA ASN A 111 -0.30 12.12 -5.22
C ASN A 111 -0.69 11.32 -3.97
N ASN A 112 -0.40 10.01 -3.95
CA ASN A 112 -0.67 9.18 -2.77
C ASN A 112 0.15 9.62 -1.55
N GLN A 113 1.44 9.93 -1.74
CA GLN A 113 2.29 10.47 -0.67
C GLN A 113 1.71 11.76 -0.09
N ARG A 114 1.18 12.65 -0.96
CA ARG A 114 0.55 13.91 -0.53
C ARG A 114 -0.72 13.67 0.28
N ILE A 115 -1.58 12.74 -0.15
CA ILE A 115 -2.81 12.40 0.55
C ILE A 115 -2.48 11.88 1.95
N ILE A 116 -1.54 10.94 2.07
CA ILE A 116 -1.14 10.35 3.36
C ILE A 116 -0.54 11.38 4.32
N ARG A 117 0.17 12.38 3.79
CA ARG A 117 0.74 13.44 4.63
C ARG A 117 -0.31 14.42 5.17
N ASN A 118 -1.43 14.57 4.47
CA ASN A 118 -2.44 15.59 4.76
C ASN A 118 -3.77 14.99 5.30
N SER A 119 -3.83 13.67 5.44
CA SER A 119 -4.98 12.93 5.98
C SER A 119 -5.01 12.92 7.51
#